data_AF-A0A1I3FPZ5-F1
#
_entry.id   AF-A0A1I3FPZ5-F1
#
_cell.length_a   1.000
_cell.length_b   1.000
_cell.length_c   1.000
_cell.angle_alpha   90.00
_cell.angle_beta   90.00
_cell.angle_gamma   90.00
#
_symmetry.space_group_name_H-M   'P 1'
#
loop_
_entity.id
_entity.type
_entity.pdbx_description
1 polymer ?
#
loop_
_entity_poly.entity_id
_entity_poly.type
_entity_poly.pdbx_seq_one_letter_code
_entity_poly.pdbx_strand_id
1 'polypeptide(L)'
;MSSIDARAPLPRQSRWSKHKIFETNSIILIIGVLLVISIGGLVEIAPLFYLKNTIEKVEGMRPYTPLELAGRGIYVREGCYLCHSQMIRPLRDEIERYGHYSLAAESMYDKPFQWGSKRTGPDLARVGGKYSDEWHSGHLADPRSLVPQSIMPGYPFLARTELAYDDIAAELRANRVGGVPYTDEMIAQAMTDLKAQATPDHPGQSALEARYPKVQARDFDGNPGRISEADALIAYLQVLGTLVDFKLYNDKANIR
;
A
#
# COMPACT_ATOMS: atom_id res chain seq x y z
N MET A 1 -53.08 -66.21 -26.10
CA MET A 1 -52.44 -65.81 -24.83
C MET A 1 -50.96 -66.12 -24.94
N SER A 2 -49.99 -65.25 -24.70
CA SER A 2 -49.96 -63.88 -24.19
C SER A 2 -48.63 -63.31 -24.69
N SER A 3 -48.64 -62.24 -25.50
CA SER A 3 -47.41 -61.56 -25.90
C SER A 3 -46.84 -60.87 -24.66
N ILE A 4 -45.70 -61.35 -24.18
CA ILE A 4 -44.97 -60.70 -23.10
C ILE A 4 -44.41 -59.40 -23.67
N ASP A 5 -45.11 -58.29 -23.40
CA ASP A 5 -44.61 -56.93 -23.59
C ASP A 5 -43.40 -56.71 -22.67
N ALA A 6 -42.21 -57.07 -23.16
CA ALA A 6 -40.97 -56.65 -22.55
C ALA A 6 -40.82 -55.15 -22.80
N ARG A 7 -41.27 -54.32 -21.84
CA ARG A 7 -41.00 -52.88 -21.84
C ARG A 7 -39.49 -52.68 -21.93
N ALA A 8 -39.03 -52.10 -23.05
CA ALA A 8 -37.65 -51.70 -23.21
C ALA A 8 -37.24 -50.78 -22.04
N PRO A 9 -36.06 -50.99 -21.41
CA PRO A 9 -35.62 -50.14 -20.32
C PRO A 9 -35.48 -48.71 -20.84
N LEU A 10 -36.10 -47.74 -20.14
CA LEU A 10 -36.03 -46.33 -20.49
C LEU A 10 -34.55 -45.92 -20.65
N PRO A 11 -34.19 -45.17 -21.71
CA PRO A 11 -32.81 -44.78 -21.93
C PRO A 11 -32.30 -44.05 -20.69
N ARG A 12 -31.20 -44.56 -20.13
CA ARG A 12 -30.58 -44.01 -18.93
C ARG A 12 -30.22 -42.55 -19.23
N GLN A 13 -31.02 -41.62 -18.71
CA GLN A 13 -30.85 -40.19 -18.97
C GLN A 13 -29.43 -39.81 -18.55
N SER A 14 -28.62 -39.50 -19.54
CA SER A 14 -27.25 -39.07 -19.35
C SER A 14 -27.27 -37.73 -18.61
N ARG A 15 -26.43 -37.53 -17.60
CA ARG A 15 -26.33 -36.22 -16.91
C ARG A 15 -26.00 -35.09 -17.90
N TRP A 16 -25.37 -35.43 -19.02
CA TRP A 16 -25.09 -34.52 -20.14
C TRP A 16 -26.33 -34.02 -20.87
N SER A 17 -27.47 -34.76 -20.86
CA SER A 17 -28.71 -34.26 -21.47
C SER A 17 -29.29 -33.04 -20.73
N LYS A 18 -28.93 -32.85 -19.45
CA LYS A 18 -29.30 -31.67 -18.66
C LYS A 18 -28.44 -30.45 -19.00
N HIS A 19 -27.24 -30.66 -19.54
CA HIS A 19 -26.32 -29.58 -19.94
C HIS A 19 -26.80 -28.84 -21.20
N LYS A 20 -27.58 -29.51 -22.05
CA LYS A 20 -28.21 -28.93 -23.25
C LYS A 20 -28.95 -27.62 -22.97
N ILE A 21 -29.53 -27.44 -21.79
CA ILE A 21 -30.24 -26.19 -21.41
C ILE A 21 -29.28 -25.00 -21.44
N PHE A 22 -28.06 -25.16 -20.93
CA PHE A 22 -27.02 -24.12 -20.95
C PHE A 22 -26.46 -23.91 -22.36
N GLU A 23 -26.30 -24.97 -23.15
CA GLU A 23 -25.77 -24.88 -24.53
C GLU A 23 -26.73 -24.22 -25.52
N THR A 24 -28.05 -24.34 -25.28
CA THR A 24 -29.08 -23.84 -26.20
C THR A 24 -29.70 -22.51 -25.78
N ASN A 25 -29.43 -22.05 -24.55
CA ASN A 25 -29.96 -20.78 -24.03
C ASN A 25 -28.82 -19.89 -23.51
N SER A 26 -28.43 -18.90 -24.30
CA SER A 26 -27.35 -17.96 -23.96
C SER A 26 -27.60 -17.19 -22.66
N ILE A 27 -28.86 -16.83 -22.36
CA ILE A 27 -29.23 -16.13 -21.12
C ILE A 27 -28.95 -17.01 -19.89
N ILE A 28 -29.34 -18.29 -19.94
CA ILE A 28 -29.15 -19.24 -18.83
C ILE A 28 -27.65 -19.51 -18.63
N LEU A 29 -26.89 -19.62 -19.73
CA LEU A 29 -25.43 -19.76 -19.68
C LEU A 29 -24.76 -18.55 -19.01
N ILE A 30 -25.12 -17.33 -19.40
CA ILE A 30 -24.56 -16.10 -18.80
C ILE A 30 -24.85 -16.04 -17.30
N ILE A 31 -26.09 -16.33 -16.88
CA ILE A 31 -26.45 -16.38 -15.45
C ILE A 31 -25.61 -17.43 -14.71
N GLY A 32 -25.46 -18.63 -15.29
CA GLY A 32 -24.62 -19.68 -14.72
C GLY A 32 -23.16 -19.27 -14.56
N VAL A 33 -22.58 -18.63 -15.58
CA VAL A 33 -21.20 -18.12 -15.54
C VAL A 33 -21.03 -17.05 -14.47
N LEU A 34 -21.96 -16.08 -14.39
CA LEU A 34 -21.92 -15.02 -13.38
C LEU A 34 -21.98 -15.60 -11.96
N LEU A 35 -22.85 -16.59 -11.72
CA LEU A 35 -22.94 -17.24 -10.42
C LEU A 35 -21.63 -17.95 -10.05
N VAL A 36 -21.05 -18.72 -10.99
CA VAL A 36 -19.81 -19.47 -10.72
C VAL A 36 -18.62 -18.53 -10.47
N ILE A 37 -18.46 -17.46 -11.27
CA ILE A 37 -17.38 -16.48 -11.08
C ILE A 37 -17.54 -15.75 -9.74
N SER A 38 -18.77 -15.41 -9.35
CA SER A 38 -19.05 -14.66 -8.12
C SER A 38 -18.67 -15.43 -6.85
N ILE A 39 -18.67 -16.78 -6.88
CA ILE A 39 -18.30 -17.60 -5.72
C ILE A 39 -16.86 -17.32 -5.28
N GLY A 40 -15.92 -17.19 -6.22
CA GLY A 40 -14.51 -16.91 -5.90
C GLY A 40 -14.35 -15.59 -5.16
N GLY A 41 -14.93 -14.51 -5.69
CA GLY A 41 -14.91 -13.19 -5.04
C GLY A 41 -15.60 -13.20 -3.68
N LEU A 42 -16.72 -13.91 -3.54
CA LEU A 42 -17.45 -14.00 -2.26
C LEU A 42 -16.64 -14.74 -1.20
N VAL A 43 -15.92 -15.81 -1.57
CA VAL A 43 -15.14 -16.62 -0.61
C VAL A 43 -13.80 -15.96 -0.26
N GLU A 44 -13.15 -15.27 -1.20
CA GLU A 44 -11.82 -14.68 -0.98
C GLU A 44 -11.88 -13.25 -0.41
N ILE A 45 -12.80 -12.40 -0.90
CA ILE A 45 -12.82 -10.97 -0.56
C ILE A 45 -13.75 -10.68 0.63
N ALA A 46 -14.97 -11.23 0.64
CA ALA A 46 -15.97 -10.86 1.63
C ALA A 46 -15.52 -11.15 3.08
N PRO A 47 -14.91 -12.31 3.41
CA PRO A 47 -14.47 -12.58 4.78
C PRO A 47 -13.42 -11.60 5.30
N LEU A 48 -12.57 -11.04 4.44
CA LEU A 48 -11.51 -10.11 4.84
C LEU A 48 -12.08 -8.80 5.44
N PHE A 49 -13.31 -8.40 5.10
CA PHE A 49 -13.97 -7.25 5.72
C PHE A 49 -14.43 -7.50 7.17
N TYR A 50 -14.64 -8.76 7.55
CA TYR A 50 -15.20 -9.13 8.87
C TYR A 50 -14.16 -9.74 9.80
N LEU A 51 -13.07 -10.29 9.26
CA LEU A 51 -12.02 -10.95 10.04
C LEU A 51 -11.10 -9.92 10.71
N LYS A 52 -11.51 -9.42 11.88
CA LYS A 52 -10.65 -8.56 12.72
C LYS A 52 -9.38 -9.27 13.23
N ASN A 53 -9.38 -10.61 13.21
CA ASN A 53 -8.27 -11.43 13.68
C ASN A 53 -7.13 -11.58 12.65
N THR A 54 -7.31 -11.13 11.40
CA THR A 54 -6.23 -11.16 10.38
C THR A 54 -5.39 -9.89 10.37
N ILE A 55 -5.79 -8.86 11.12
CA ILE A 55 -5.00 -7.64 11.29
C ILE A 55 -4.31 -7.74 12.63
N GLU A 56 -2.98 -7.76 12.60
CA GLU A 56 -2.17 -7.80 13.81
C GLU A 56 -2.44 -6.55 14.66
N LYS A 57 -2.54 -6.73 15.97
CA LYS A 57 -2.59 -5.59 16.89
C LYS A 57 -1.20 -5.00 16.97
N VAL A 58 -0.99 -3.89 16.28
CA VAL A 58 0.24 -3.10 16.36
C VAL A 58 -0.06 -1.79 17.09
N GLU A 59 0.81 -1.45 18.03
CA GLU A 59 0.80 -0.13 18.66
C GLU A 59 1.63 0.85 17.83
N GLY A 60 1.18 2.10 17.74
CA GLY A 60 1.96 3.19 17.14
C GLY A 60 1.74 3.45 15.65
N MET A 61 0.87 2.69 14.96
CA MET A 61 0.45 3.05 13.60
C MET A 61 -0.40 4.32 13.61
N ARG A 62 0.02 5.31 12.83
CA ARG A 62 -0.70 6.58 12.57
C ARG A 62 -0.93 6.76 11.07
N PRO A 63 -1.90 7.59 10.64
CA PRO A 63 -1.98 7.99 9.25
C PRO A 63 -0.73 8.76 8.82
N TYR A 64 -0.46 8.78 7.51
CA TYR A 64 0.59 9.61 6.92
C TYR A 64 0.34 11.08 7.26
N THR A 65 1.42 11.84 7.42
CA THR A 65 1.30 13.30 7.44
C THR A 65 0.92 13.81 6.04
N PRO A 66 0.49 15.08 5.91
CA PRO A 66 0.26 15.70 4.60
C PRO A 66 1.46 15.60 3.63
N LEU A 67 2.68 15.84 4.11
CA LEU A 67 3.88 15.76 3.27
C LEU A 67 4.21 14.31 2.86
N GLU A 68 4.10 13.36 3.80
CA GLU A 68 4.28 11.93 3.53
C GLU A 68 3.23 11.41 2.54
N LEU A 69 1.98 11.87 2.64
CA LEU A 69 0.90 11.48 1.72
C LEU A 69 1.16 12.02 0.31
N ALA A 70 1.56 13.28 0.18
CA ALA A 70 1.95 13.86 -1.11
C ALA A 70 3.15 13.11 -1.71
N GLY A 71 4.14 12.76 -0.88
CA GLY A 71 5.30 11.95 -1.27
C GLY A 71 4.93 10.57 -1.77
N ARG A 72 3.97 9.94 -1.12
CA ARG A 72 3.38 8.68 -1.57
C ARG A 72 2.67 8.83 -2.91
N GLY A 73 1.97 9.95 -3.13
CA GLY A 73 1.38 10.29 -4.43
C GLY A 73 2.43 10.35 -5.53
N ILE A 74 3.58 10.98 -5.25
CA ILE A 74 4.73 11.03 -6.17
C ILE A 74 5.31 9.63 -6.40
N TYR A 75 5.50 8.83 -5.34
CA TYR A 75 5.98 7.44 -5.47
C TYR A 75 5.11 6.61 -6.43
N VAL A 76 3.79 6.78 -6.37
CA VAL A 76 2.84 6.14 -7.29
C VAL A 76 2.94 6.74 -8.70
N ARG A 77 2.99 8.07 -8.82
CA ARG A 77 3.07 8.79 -10.11
C ARG A 77 4.31 8.38 -10.91
N GLU A 78 5.46 8.27 -10.24
CA GLU A 78 6.73 7.89 -10.85
C GLU A 78 6.87 6.39 -11.11
N GLY A 79 5.89 5.57 -10.69
CA GLY A 79 5.90 4.13 -10.95
C GLY A 79 6.98 3.38 -10.18
N CYS A 80 7.43 3.89 -9.03
CA CYS A 80 8.46 3.25 -8.19
C CYS A 80 8.08 1.80 -7.83
N TYR A 81 6.78 1.53 -7.65
CA TYR A 81 6.21 0.20 -7.38
C TYR A 81 6.47 -0.84 -8.49
N LEU A 82 6.83 -0.42 -9.71
CA LEU A 82 7.19 -1.34 -10.80
C LEU A 82 8.55 -2.02 -10.57
N CYS A 83 9.41 -1.39 -9.77
CA CYS A 83 10.75 -1.87 -9.47
C CYS A 83 10.93 -2.27 -8.00
N HIS A 84 10.21 -1.62 -7.09
CA HIS A 84 10.36 -1.78 -5.64
C HIS A 84 9.09 -2.34 -5.02
N SER A 85 9.25 -3.34 -4.16
CA SER A 85 8.16 -3.82 -3.32
C SER A 85 8.19 -3.17 -1.95
N GLN A 86 7.03 -3.12 -1.31
CA GLN A 86 6.89 -2.78 0.11
C GLN A 86 6.16 -3.92 0.83
N MET A 87 6.75 -5.12 0.80
CA MET A 87 6.22 -6.29 1.47
C MET A 87 7.33 -7.32 1.70
N ILE A 88 7.86 -7.36 2.92
CA ILE A 88 8.91 -8.32 3.31
C ILE A 88 8.25 -9.63 3.70
N ARG A 89 8.69 -10.73 3.08
CA ARG A 89 8.14 -12.07 3.34
C ARG A 89 8.74 -12.66 4.63
N PRO A 90 8.03 -13.56 5.34
CA PRO A 90 8.51 -14.21 6.56
C PRO A 90 9.52 -15.33 6.26
N LEU A 91 10.56 -15.01 5.47
CA LEU A 91 11.67 -15.90 5.15
C LEU A 91 12.92 -15.36 5.83
N ARG A 92 13.76 -16.24 6.38
CA ARG A 92 14.97 -15.84 7.09
C ARG A 92 15.88 -14.92 6.26
N ASP A 93 16.15 -15.26 5.00
CA ASP A 93 17.00 -14.46 4.11
C ASP A 93 16.39 -13.06 3.82
N GLU A 94 15.05 -12.94 3.78
CA GLU A 94 14.42 -11.63 3.66
C GLU A 94 14.53 -10.80 4.92
N ILE A 95 14.41 -11.45 6.07
CA ILE A 95 14.53 -10.80 7.37
C ILE A 95 15.95 -10.28 7.59
N GLU A 96 16.96 -11.09 7.26
CA GLU A 96 18.36 -10.69 7.35
C GLU A 96 18.69 -9.53 6.39
N ARG A 97 18.05 -9.46 5.22
CA ARG A 97 18.30 -8.42 4.21
C ARG A 97 17.57 -7.10 4.47
N TYR A 98 16.30 -7.19 4.85
CA TYR A 98 15.39 -6.05 4.89
C TYR A 98 14.90 -5.69 6.30
N GLY A 99 14.97 -6.61 7.26
CA GLY A 99 14.43 -6.44 8.61
C GLY A 99 13.13 -7.22 8.81
N HIS A 100 12.41 -6.93 9.89
CA HIS A 100 11.20 -7.68 10.26
C HIS A 100 10.21 -7.78 9.08
N TYR A 101 9.62 -8.96 8.90
CA TYR A 101 8.62 -9.20 7.87
C TYR A 101 7.44 -8.23 8.00
N SER A 102 6.78 -7.93 6.88
CA SER A 102 5.69 -6.95 6.87
C SER A 102 4.44 -7.54 7.54
N LEU A 103 3.82 -6.75 8.42
CA LEU A 103 2.53 -7.05 9.05
C LEU A 103 1.41 -6.42 8.25
N ALA A 104 0.22 -7.04 8.23
CA ALA A 104 -0.92 -6.51 7.49
C ALA A 104 -1.32 -5.12 8.01
N ALA A 105 -1.19 -4.91 9.32
CA ALA A 105 -1.52 -3.64 9.98
C ALA A 105 -0.72 -2.42 9.48
N GLU A 106 0.49 -2.63 8.94
CA GLU A 106 1.32 -1.53 8.42
C GLU A 106 0.72 -0.89 7.17
N SER A 107 0.01 -1.69 6.37
CA SER A 107 -0.62 -1.26 5.12
C SER A 107 -2.09 -0.83 5.29
N MET A 108 -2.61 -0.78 6.52
CA MET A 108 -4.03 -0.53 6.77
C MET A 108 -4.53 0.84 6.29
N TYR A 109 -3.62 1.82 6.17
CA TYR A 109 -3.92 3.16 5.67
C TYR A 109 -3.52 3.35 4.20
N ASP A 110 -2.90 2.35 3.56
CA ASP A 110 -2.46 2.47 2.18
C ASP A 110 -3.64 2.32 1.21
N LYS A 111 -3.93 3.41 0.50
CA LYS A 111 -4.96 3.44 -0.54
C LYS A 111 -4.39 4.00 -1.84
N PRO A 112 -4.14 3.16 -2.88
CA PRO A 112 -4.14 1.68 -2.86
C PRO A 112 -2.88 1.09 -2.22
N PHE A 113 -2.91 -0.16 -1.73
CA PHE A 113 -1.73 -0.84 -1.15
C PHE A 113 -0.48 -0.74 -2.06
N GLN A 114 0.73 -0.66 -1.47
CA GLN A 114 2.01 -0.54 -2.21
C GLN A 114 2.87 -1.82 -2.18
N TRP A 115 2.25 -2.97 -1.87
CA TRP A 115 2.93 -4.25 -1.98
C TRP A 115 3.35 -4.47 -3.44
N GLY A 116 4.64 -4.76 -3.65
CA GLY A 116 5.16 -4.94 -5.00
C GLY A 116 4.91 -6.34 -5.53
N SER A 117 4.82 -6.46 -6.85
CA SER A 117 4.76 -7.73 -7.57
C SER A 117 6.11 -8.13 -8.20
N LYS A 118 7.09 -7.20 -8.18
CA LYS A 118 8.42 -7.37 -8.76
C LYS A 118 9.48 -6.69 -7.89
N ARG A 119 10.71 -7.20 -7.94
CA ARG A 119 11.90 -6.60 -7.32
C ARG A 119 13.01 -6.49 -8.35
N THR A 120 13.00 -5.36 -9.07
CA THR A 120 14.14 -4.93 -9.89
C THR A 120 15.13 -4.14 -9.03
N GLY A 121 14.60 -3.31 -8.12
CA GLY A 121 15.34 -2.76 -6.98
C GLY A 121 15.02 -3.52 -5.67
N PRO A 122 15.68 -3.16 -4.56
CA PRO A 122 15.44 -3.77 -3.25
C PRO A 122 14.04 -3.45 -2.70
N ASP A 123 13.56 -4.23 -1.72
CA ASP A 123 12.34 -3.91 -0.97
C ASP A 123 12.53 -2.64 -0.13
N LEU A 124 11.49 -1.80 -0.05
CA LEU A 124 11.49 -0.50 0.63
C LEU A 124 10.67 -0.46 1.92
N ALA A 125 10.02 -1.54 2.35
CA ALA A 125 9.12 -1.55 3.52
C ALA A 125 9.79 -1.17 4.85
N ARG A 126 11.13 -1.12 4.89
CA ARG A 126 11.97 -0.81 6.06
C ARG A 126 13.12 0.13 5.71
N VAL A 127 12.92 1.01 4.71
CA VAL A 127 13.99 1.95 4.31
C VAL A 127 14.10 3.15 5.25
N GLY A 128 13.06 3.44 6.05
CA GLY A 128 13.06 4.55 6.99
C GLY A 128 14.23 4.50 7.97
N GLY A 129 15.02 5.58 8.01
CA GLY A 129 16.21 5.72 8.84
C GLY A 129 17.42 4.90 8.39
N LYS A 130 17.33 4.11 7.30
CA LYS A 130 18.47 3.30 6.80
C LYS A 130 19.49 4.12 6.02
N TYR A 131 19.03 5.17 5.35
CA TYR A 131 19.86 6.12 4.58
C TYR A 131 19.53 7.54 5.01
N SER A 132 20.50 8.44 4.87
CA SER A 132 20.28 9.87 5.14
C SER A 132 19.46 10.53 4.03
N ASP A 133 18.90 11.69 4.31
CA ASP A 133 18.11 12.43 3.33
C ASP A 133 18.98 12.93 2.16
N GLU A 134 20.25 13.27 2.44
CA GLU A 134 21.24 13.61 1.41
C GLU A 134 21.56 12.41 0.51
N TRP A 135 21.64 11.20 1.09
CA TRP A 135 21.78 9.97 0.30
C TRP A 135 20.56 9.75 -0.59
N HIS A 136 19.35 9.91 -0.05
CA HIS A 136 18.13 9.80 -0.84
C HIS A 136 18.07 10.82 -1.97
N SER A 137 18.38 12.08 -1.69
CA SER A 137 18.44 13.16 -2.67
C SER A 137 19.47 12.88 -3.77
N GLY A 138 20.69 12.49 -3.40
CA GLY A 138 21.75 12.14 -4.36
C GLY A 138 21.41 10.90 -5.19
N HIS A 139 20.87 9.86 -4.54
CA HIS A 139 20.47 8.62 -5.20
C HIS A 139 19.30 8.85 -6.16
N LEU A 140 18.29 9.62 -5.77
CA LEU A 140 17.18 9.96 -6.66
C LEU A 140 17.65 10.80 -7.83
N ALA A 141 18.57 11.75 -7.63
CA ALA A 141 19.07 12.59 -8.72
C ALA A 141 19.89 11.81 -9.75
N ASP A 142 20.86 11.00 -9.30
CA ASP A 142 21.66 10.13 -10.16
C ASP A 142 22.05 8.84 -9.42
N PRO A 143 21.25 7.77 -9.54
CA PRO A 143 21.50 6.52 -8.82
C PRO A 143 22.89 5.93 -9.09
N ARG A 144 23.43 6.12 -10.29
CA ARG A 144 24.75 5.58 -10.67
C ARG A 144 25.92 6.33 -10.03
N SER A 145 25.71 7.56 -9.56
CA SER A 145 26.75 8.31 -8.85
C SER A 145 27.10 7.69 -7.49
N LEU A 146 26.11 7.08 -6.82
CA LEU A 146 26.28 6.42 -5.52
C LEU A 146 26.36 4.89 -5.64
N VAL A 147 25.67 4.31 -6.62
CA VAL A 147 25.60 2.87 -6.86
C VAL A 147 25.88 2.62 -8.35
N PRO A 148 27.14 2.46 -8.78
CA PRO A 148 27.52 2.43 -10.21
C PRO A 148 26.77 1.39 -11.06
N GLN A 149 26.41 0.26 -10.46
CA GLN A 149 25.65 -0.82 -11.08
C GLN A 149 24.12 -0.61 -11.06
N SER A 150 23.63 0.52 -10.56
CA SER A 150 22.20 0.78 -10.46
C SER A 150 21.57 0.91 -11.84
N ILE A 151 20.47 0.18 -12.02
CA ILE A 151 19.60 0.27 -13.20
C ILE A 151 18.39 1.18 -12.96
N MET A 152 18.32 1.82 -11.79
CA MET A 152 17.25 2.76 -11.46
C MET A 152 17.37 4.01 -12.37
N PRO A 153 16.26 4.52 -12.92
CA PRO A 153 16.24 5.81 -13.60
C PRO A 153 16.64 6.95 -12.65
N GLY A 154 17.25 8.00 -13.19
CA GLY A 154 17.47 9.24 -12.44
C GLY A 154 16.21 10.10 -12.46
N TYR A 155 15.86 10.67 -11.30
CA TYR A 155 14.74 11.57 -11.07
C TYR A 155 15.22 12.98 -10.61
N PRO A 156 16.20 13.62 -11.29
CA PRO A 156 16.75 14.91 -10.85
C PRO A 156 15.77 16.08 -11.04
N PHE A 157 14.59 15.83 -11.60
CA PHE A 157 13.52 16.83 -11.71
C PHE A 157 12.74 16.99 -10.41
N LEU A 158 12.72 15.98 -9.52
CA LEU A 158 12.00 16.06 -8.24
C LEU A 158 12.53 17.20 -7.36
N ALA A 159 13.85 17.35 -7.30
CA ALA A 159 14.49 18.46 -6.58
C ALA A 159 14.28 19.81 -7.26
N ARG A 160 13.86 19.85 -8.53
CA ARG A 160 13.62 21.07 -9.33
C ARG A 160 12.16 21.52 -9.34
N THR A 161 11.25 20.59 -9.10
CA THR A 161 9.81 20.78 -9.21
C THR A 161 9.25 21.16 -7.84
N GLU A 162 8.53 22.27 -7.78
CA GLU A 162 7.81 22.66 -6.57
C GLU A 162 6.62 21.75 -6.34
N LEU A 163 6.41 21.37 -5.08
CA LEU A 163 5.28 20.53 -4.71
C LEU A 163 3.98 21.33 -4.86
N ALA A 164 3.05 20.82 -5.67
CA ALA A 164 1.68 21.32 -5.67
C ALA A 164 0.90 20.64 -4.54
N TYR A 165 0.46 21.42 -3.55
CA TYR A 165 -0.23 20.90 -2.35
C TYR A 165 -1.48 21.70 -1.96
N ASP A 166 -2.03 22.50 -2.87
CA ASP A 166 -3.22 23.33 -2.62
C ASP A 166 -4.47 22.47 -2.27
N ASP A 167 -4.50 21.23 -2.73
CA ASP A 167 -5.57 20.26 -2.53
C ASP A 167 -5.28 19.22 -1.43
N ILE A 168 -4.19 19.36 -0.67
CA ILE A 168 -3.79 18.34 0.32
C ILE A 168 -4.86 18.10 1.39
N ALA A 169 -5.61 19.14 1.77
CA ALA A 169 -6.75 19.00 2.68
C ALA A 169 -7.90 18.18 2.06
N ALA A 170 -8.10 18.27 0.75
CA ALA A 170 -9.06 17.44 0.03
C ALA A 170 -8.59 15.98 -0.07
N GLU A 171 -7.29 15.74 -0.27
CA GLU A 171 -6.71 14.39 -0.24
C GLU A 171 -6.89 13.71 1.13
N LEU A 172 -6.67 14.45 2.22
CA LEU A 172 -6.91 13.93 3.58
C LEU A 172 -8.38 13.57 3.78
N ARG A 173 -9.32 14.42 3.31
CA ARG A 173 -10.77 14.12 3.36
C ARG A 173 -11.12 12.88 2.55
N ALA A 174 -10.55 12.71 1.35
CA ALA A 174 -10.79 11.54 0.52
C ALA A 174 -10.30 10.25 1.21
N ASN A 175 -9.10 10.29 1.79
CA ASN A 175 -8.57 9.17 2.57
C ASN A 175 -9.42 8.88 3.83
N ARG A 176 -9.95 9.92 4.48
CA ARG A 176 -10.88 9.78 5.60
C ARG A 176 -12.18 9.07 5.20
N VAL A 177 -12.73 9.37 4.03
CA VAL A 177 -13.87 8.61 3.47
C VAL A 177 -13.52 7.14 3.30
N GLY A 178 -12.27 6.82 2.94
CA GLY A 178 -11.73 5.46 2.92
C GLY A 178 -11.49 4.83 4.30
N GLY A 179 -11.79 5.51 5.41
CA GLY A 179 -11.60 5.00 6.77
C GLY A 179 -10.21 5.25 7.37
N VAL A 180 -9.39 6.13 6.78
CA VAL A 180 -8.16 6.61 7.45
C VAL A 180 -8.57 7.60 8.56
N PRO A 181 -8.05 7.49 9.80
CA PRO A 181 -8.56 8.23 10.95
C PRO A 181 -8.01 9.67 11.05
N TYR A 182 -8.12 10.45 9.97
CA TYR A 182 -7.81 11.88 10.01
C TYR A 182 -8.86 12.65 10.81
N THR A 183 -8.43 13.45 11.78
CA THR A 183 -9.32 14.34 12.55
C THR A 183 -9.68 15.60 11.76
N ASP A 184 -10.72 16.31 12.18
CA ASP A 184 -11.06 17.62 11.58
C ASP A 184 -9.91 18.62 11.72
N GLU A 185 -9.17 18.56 12.84
CA GLU A 185 -8.00 19.39 13.08
C GLU A 185 -6.86 19.07 12.09
N MET A 186 -6.56 17.78 11.86
CA MET A 186 -5.56 17.35 10.87
C MET A 186 -5.89 17.86 9.47
N ILE A 187 -7.16 17.85 9.09
CA ILE A 187 -7.62 18.35 7.79
C ILE A 187 -7.52 19.88 7.73
N ALA A 188 -7.92 20.57 8.80
CA ALA A 188 -7.86 22.04 8.87
C ALA A 188 -6.40 22.56 8.86
N GLN A 189 -5.49 21.83 9.50
CA GLN A 189 -4.07 22.18 9.59
C GLN A 189 -3.21 21.56 8.48
N ALA A 190 -3.78 20.84 7.51
CA ALA A 190 -3.01 20.04 6.56
C ALA A 190 -1.89 20.81 5.84
N MET A 191 -2.17 22.04 5.38
CA MET A 191 -1.14 22.89 4.75
C MET A 191 -0.08 23.39 5.75
N THR A 192 -0.50 23.74 6.96
CA THR A 192 0.43 24.16 8.03
C THR A 192 1.33 23.01 8.44
N ASP A 193 0.78 21.81 8.58
CA ASP A 193 1.49 20.58 8.94
C ASP A 193 2.48 20.17 7.86
N LEU A 194 2.08 20.25 6.59
CA LEU A 194 2.98 19.99 5.46
C LEU A 194 4.20 20.92 5.50
N LYS A 195 3.97 22.22 5.66
CA LYS A 195 5.05 23.22 5.74
C LYS A 195 5.90 23.05 6.99
N ALA A 196 5.26 22.77 8.13
CA ALA A 196 5.96 22.54 9.38
C ALA A 196 6.90 21.34 9.31
N GLN A 197 6.54 20.31 8.53
CA GLN A 197 7.35 19.13 8.36
C GLN A 197 8.56 19.37 7.45
N ALA A 198 8.38 20.12 6.36
CA ALA A 198 9.44 20.38 5.37
C ALA A 198 10.41 21.50 5.79
N THR A 199 9.97 22.45 6.62
CA THR A 199 10.79 23.60 7.01
C THR A 199 11.40 23.41 8.40
N PRO A 200 12.73 23.44 8.54
CA PRO A 200 13.41 23.50 9.84
C PRO A 200 12.91 24.65 10.72
N ASP A 201 12.84 24.43 12.03
CA ASP A 201 12.44 25.42 13.03
C ASP A 201 11.06 26.09 12.80
N HIS A 202 10.17 25.47 12.01
CA HIS A 202 8.85 26.05 11.75
C HIS A 202 8.02 26.11 13.06
N PRO A 203 7.35 27.24 13.37
CA PRO A 203 6.61 27.41 14.63
C PRO A 203 5.51 26.37 14.88
N GLY A 204 5.02 25.74 13.82
CA GLY A 204 4.01 24.69 13.86
C GLY A 204 4.53 23.28 14.17
N GLN A 205 5.84 23.05 14.28
CA GLN A 205 6.41 21.70 14.45
C GLN A 205 5.89 20.98 15.70
N SER A 206 5.84 21.65 16.86
CA SER A 206 5.32 21.02 18.08
C SER A 206 3.85 20.61 17.96
N ALA A 207 3.06 21.38 17.21
CA ALA A 207 1.65 21.04 16.95
C ALA A 207 1.52 19.88 15.95
N LEU A 208 2.41 19.84 14.94
CA LEU A 208 2.54 18.72 14.01
C LEU A 208 2.89 17.42 14.75
N GLU A 209 3.89 17.44 15.65
CA GLU A 209 4.29 16.28 16.45
C GLU A 209 3.19 15.76 17.37
N ALA A 210 2.38 16.67 17.94
CA ALA A 210 1.23 16.30 18.74
C ALA A 210 0.14 15.58 17.91
N ARG A 211 -0.09 16.02 16.66
CA ARG A 211 -1.04 15.38 15.74
C ARG A 211 -0.51 14.08 15.16
N TYR A 212 0.78 14.02 14.84
CA TYR A 212 1.43 12.89 14.18
C TYR A 212 2.65 12.41 14.98
N PRO A 213 2.45 11.53 15.97
CA PRO A 213 3.56 10.98 16.76
C PRO A 213 4.64 10.33 15.88
N LYS A 214 5.92 10.46 16.27
CA LYS A 214 7.09 9.97 15.51
C LYS A 214 7.33 10.66 14.15
N VAL A 215 6.58 11.71 13.81
CA VAL A 215 6.87 12.52 12.61
C VAL A 215 8.31 13.02 12.64
N GLN A 216 8.93 13.04 11.47
CA GLN A 216 10.24 13.61 11.24
C GLN A 216 10.01 14.95 10.55
N ALA A 217 10.46 16.04 11.15
CA ALA A 217 10.36 17.40 10.59
C ALA A 217 11.76 17.99 10.43
N ARG A 218 12.16 18.27 9.19
CA ARG A 218 13.49 18.77 8.80
C ARG A 218 13.50 19.10 7.31
N ASP A 219 14.59 19.69 6.85
CA ASP A 219 14.90 19.85 5.44
C ASP A 219 15.31 18.50 4.84
N PHE A 220 14.56 18.01 3.86
CA PHE A 220 14.76 16.68 3.28
C PHE A 220 15.56 16.72 1.97
N ASP A 221 15.47 17.79 1.19
CA ASP A 221 16.19 17.94 -0.08
C ASP A 221 17.45 18.82 0.00
N GLY A 222 17.68 19.48 1.15
CA GLY A 222 18.81 20.36 1.39
C GLY A 222 18.60 21.81 0.90
N ASN A 223 17.37 22.18 0.56
CA ASN A 223 17.00 23.50 0.07
C ASN A 223 15.77 24.05 0.81
N PRO A 224 15.95 24.71 1.97
CA PRO A 224 14.84 25.16 2.81
C PRO A 224 14.06 26.35 2.21
N GLY A 225 14.49 26.89 1.07
CA GLY A 225 13.85 28.03 0.41
C GLY A 225 12.52 27.70 -0.27
N ARG A 226 12.21 26.41 -0.47
CA ARG A 226 10.96 25.93 -1.07
C ARG A 226 10.64 24.51 -0.60
N ILE A 227 9.46 24.02 -0.96
CA ILE A 227 9.08 22.63 -0.73
C ILE A 227 8.99 21.96 -2.09
N SER A 228 9.90 21.03 -2.36
CA SER A 228 9.99 20.33 -3.62
C SER A 228 9.26 18.98 -3.59
N GLU A 229 9.11 18.37 -4.76
CA GLU A 229 8.65 16.99 -4.84
C GLU A 229 9.66 16.01 -4.23
N ALA A 230 10.95 16.35 -4.20
CA ALA A 230 11.96 15.54 -3.52
C ALA A 230 11.71 15.53 -2.00
N ASP A 231 11.38 16.67 -1.39
CA ASP A 231 11.07 16.71 0.05
C ASP A 231 9.94 15.75 0.41
N ALA A 232 8.85 15.82 -0.36
CA ALA A 232 7.69 14.97 -0.16
C ALA A 232 8.05 13.49 -0.30
N LEU A 233 8.71 13.10 -1.40
CA LEU A 233 9.08 11.70 -1.64
C LEU A 233 10.02 11.18 -0.57
N ILE A 234 11.01 11.96 -0.14
CA ILE A 234 11.96 11.56 0.90
C ILE A 234 11.26 11.44 2.25
N ALA A 235 10.38 12.37 2.62
CA ALA A 235 9.54 12.26 3.82
C ALA A 235 8.73 10.95 3.82
N TYR A 236 8.14 10.57 2.68
CA TYR A 236 7.46 9.30 2.52
C TYR A 236 8.39 8.10 2.70
N LEU A 237 9.56 8.09 2.06
CA LEU A 237 10.53 6.98 2.21
C LEU A 237 11.02 6.85 3.66
N GLN A 238 11.21 7.97 4.35
CA GLN A 238 11.70 7.99 5.73
C GLN A 238 10.70 7.46 6.76
N VAL A 239 9.40 7.46 6.46
CA VAL A 239 8.39 6.87 7.36
C VAL A 239 8.21 5.36 7.16
N LEU A 240 8.71 4.78 6.07
CA LEU A 240 8.50 3.36 5.75
C LEU A 240 9.14 2.44 6.78
N GLY A 241 8.27 1.74 7.53
CA GLY A 241 8.66 0.74 8.52
C GLY A 241 9.07 1.27 9.89
N THR A 242 8.84 2.56 10.17
CA THR A 242 9.25 3.19 11.44
C THR A 242 8.15 3.25 12.50
N LEU A 243 6.89 3.06 12.10
CA LEU A 243 5.74 3.26 12.97
C LEU A 243 5.51 2.09 13.94
N VAL A 244 5.72 0.86 13.49
CA VAL A 244 5.50 -0.35 14.29
C VAL A 244 6.69 -0.60 15.23
N ASP A 245 6.38 -0.89 16.49
CA ASP A 245 7.36 -1.44 17.43
C ASP A 245 7.33 -2.97 17.41
N PHE A 246 8.31 -3.58 16.73
CA PHE A 246 8.42 -5.03 16.60
C PHE A 246 8.80 -5.74 17.92
N LYS A 247 9.27 -5.03 18.96
CA LYS A 247 9.59 -5.65 20.26
C LYS A 247 8.33 -6.04 21.03
N LEU A 248 7.26 -5.28 20.82
CA LEU A 248 5.95 -5.52 21.43
C LEU A 248 5.14 -6.59 20.67
N TYR A 249 5.60 -6.94 19.46
CA TYR A 249 4.96 -7.94 18.63
C TYR A 249 5.34 -9.36 19.08
N ASN A 250 4.34 -10.18 19.39
CA ASN A 250 4.54 -11.57 19.81
C ASN A 250 4.41 -12.52 18.61
N ASP A 251 5.54 -12.86 17.98
CA ASP A 251 5.61 -13.82 16.88
C ASP A 251 4.86 -15.13 17.18
N LYS A 252 4.95 -15.64 18.42
CA LYS A 252 4.38 -16.95 18.81
C LYS A 252 2.86 -16.92 19.00
N ALA A 253 2.25 -15.76 19.23
CA ALA A 253 0.80 -15.64 19.39
C ALA A 253 0.05 -15.72 18.05
N ASN A 254 0.74 -15.44 16.94
CA ASN A 254 0.16 -15.38 15.59
C ASN A 254 0.61 -16.54 14.67
N ILE A 255 1.37 -17.51 15.18
CA ILE A 255 1.65 -18.77 14.47
C ILE A 255 0.36 -19.59 14.48
N ARG A 256 -0.26 -19.75 13.30
CA ARG A 256 -1.26 -20.80 13.06
C ARG A 256 -0.56 -22.11 12.75
#